data_AF-A0AAJ3P342-F1
#
_entry.id   AF-A0AAJ3P342-F1
#
_cell.length_a   1.000
_cell.length_b   1.000
_cell.length_c   1.000
_cell.angle_alpha   90.00
_cell.angle_beta   90.00
_cell.angle_gamma   90.00
#
_symmetry.space_group_name_H-M   'P 1'
#
loop_
_entity.id
_entity.type
_entity.pdbx_description
1 polymer ?
#
loop_
_entity_poly.entity_id
_entity_poly.type
_entity_poly.pdbx_seq_one_letter_code
_entity_poly.pdbx_strand_id
1 'polypeptide(L)'
;MSESAETVTEDVVYVGRRQAGNGKLAHWYRTLVDGEISDKELGSYKPYTSAPVGAIITITRPIDEPNSLYTRGLHAPRITGAYADRAATDEWRVTDQAEAQRDANERRVKRDLDGLPAEFTAALDTLGAHFSRLNSPQRAALLSLVTAKLLRY
;
A
#
# COMPACT_ATOMS: atom_id res chain seq x y z
N MET A 1 -0.33 -33.31 25.53
CA MET A 1 -1.25 -32.86 24.47
C MET A 1 -1.20 -31.34 24.51
N SER A 2 -0.70 -30.66 23.48
CA SER A 2 -0.62 -29.20 23.51
C SER A 2 -2.02 -28.63 23.36
N GLU A 3 -2.44 -27.82 24.32
CA GLU A 3 -3.61 -26.95 24.19
C GLU A 3 -3.44 -26.15 22.90
N SER A 4 -4.27 -26.44 21.90
CA SER A 4 -4.35 -25.62 20.69
C SER A 4 -4.84 -24.25 21.11
N ALA A 5 -4.01 -23.22 20.91
CA ALA A 5 -4.35 -21.84 21.20
C ALA A 5 -5.71 -21.50 20.58
N GLU A 6 -6.56 -20.83 21.34
CA GLU A 6 -7.90 -20.46 20.87
C GLU A 6 -7.78 -19.50 19.69
N THR A 7 -8.56 -19.74 18.63
CA THR A 7 -8.42 -19.02 17.35
C THR A 7 -9.69 -18.27 16.98
N VAL A 8 -9.53 -17.08 16.43
CA VAL A 8 -10.59 -16.32 15.76
C VAL A 8 -10.49 -16.53 14.26
N THR A 9 -11.61 -16.78 13.60
CA THR A 9 -11.72 -16.77 12.14
C THR A 9 -12.60 -15.60 11.73
N GLU A 10 -12.09 -14.74 10.85
CA GLU A 10 -12.80 -13.56 10.35
C GLU A 10 -12.62 -13.45 8.82
N ASP A 11 -13.61 -12.86 8.14
CA ASP A 11 -13.53 -12.54 6.72
C ASP A 11 -13.03 -11.11 6.53
N VAL A 12 -12.16 -10.92 5.55
CA VAL A 12 -11.63 -9.61 5.18
C VAL A 12 -11.70 -9.41 3.67
N VAL A 13 -11.96 -8.18 3.23
CA VAL A 13 -11.95 -7.80 1.83
C VAL A 13 -10.62 -7.14 1.50
N TYR A 14 -9.93 -7.62 0.47
CA TYR A 14 -8.71 -6.97 -0.02
C TYR A 14 -9.05 -5.68 -0.79
N VAL A 15 -8.63 -4.53 -0.27
CA VAL A 15 -8.94 -3.20 -0.84
C VAL A 15 -7.79 -2.60 -1.66
N GLY A 16 -6.73 -3.38 -1.90
CA GLY A 16 -5.59 -2.97 -2.72
C GLY A 16 -4.39 -2.48 -1.93
N ARG A 17 -3.43 -1.93 -2.66
CA ARG A 17 -2.17 -1.40 -2.15
C ARG A 17 -2.28 0.09 -1.87
N ARG A 18 -1.70 0.52 -0.76
CA ARG A 18 -1.55 1.94 -0.38
C ARG A 18 -0.27 2.13 0.42
N GLN A 19 0.31 3.33 0.37
CA GLN A 19 1.46 3.65 1.22
C GLN A 19 1.09 3.59 2.69
N ALA A 20 1.91 2.88 3.47
CA ALA A 20 1.89 2.97 4.92
C ALA A 20 2.55 4.29 5.37
N GLY A 21 2.39 4.67 6.64
CA GLY A 21 2.96 5.92 7.18
C GLY A 21 4.49 6.06 7.06
N ASN A 22 5.21 4.97 6.77
CA ASN A 22 6.65 4.97 6.51
C ASN A 22 7.01 5.06 5.01
N GLY A 23 6.04 5.35 4.14
CA GLY A 23 6.20 5.46 2.69
C GLY A 23 6.29 4.12 1.94
N LYS A 24 6.37 2.98 2.64
CA LYS A 24 6.40 1.67 1.99
C LYS A 24 5.01 1.25 1.53
N LEU A 25 4.94 0.64 0.35
CA LEU A 25 3.71 0.07 -0.16
C LEU A 25 3.29 -1.15 0.69
N ALA A 26 2.06 -1.14 1.21
CA ALA A 26 1.46 -2.23 1.96
C ALA A 26 0.15 -2.68 1.29
N HIS A 27 -0.27 -3.91 1.60
CA HIS A 27 -1.55 -4.48 1.22
C HIS A 27 -2.56 -4.21 2.32
N TRP A 28 -3.71 -3.65 1.94
CA TRP A 28 -4.75 -3.25 2.88
C TRP A 28 -6.00 -4.11 2.73
N TYR A 29 -6.60 -4.41 3.87
CA TYR A 29 -7.82 -5.20 3.97
C TYR A 29 -8.80 -4.49 4.90
N ARG A 30 -10.09 -4.69 4.69
CA ARG A 30 -11.13 -4.26 5.64
C ARG A 30 -11.91 -5.47 6.12
N THR A 31 -12.25 -5.51 7.40
CA THR A 31 -13.01 -6.66 7.92
C THR A 31 -14.43 -6.65 7.37
N LEU A 32 -14.96 -7.83 7.12
CA LEU A 32 -16.33 -8.06 6.68
C LEU A 32 -17.12 -8.62 7.86
N VAL A 33 -18.18 -7.93 8.26
CA VAL A 33 -19.09 -8.35 9.34
C VAL A 33 -20.49 -8.37 8.77
N ASP A 34 -21.15 -9.53 8.79
CA ASP A 34 -22.51 -9.71 8.25
C ASP A 34 -22.68 -9.24 6.79
N GLY A 35 -21.62 -9.36 5.99
CA GLY A 35 -21.61 -8.95 4.58
C GLY A 35 -21.33 -7.47 4.34
N GLU A 36 -21.17 -6.67 5.40
CA GLU A 36 -20.81 -5.26 5.34
C GLU A 36 -19.36 -5.04 5.72
N ILE A 37 -18.71 -4.09 5.03
CA ILE A 37 -17.35 -3.70 5.33
C ILE A 37 -17.34 -2.81 6.57
N SER A 38 -16.51 -3.16 7.55
CA SER A 38 -16.27 -2.30 8.71
C SER A 38 -15.14 -1.30 8.46
N ASP A 39 -15.06 -0.29 9.33
CA ASP A 39 -13.97 0.70 9.34
C ASP A 39 -12.64 0.14 9.85
N LYS A 40 -12.60 -1.11 10.34
CA LYS A 40 -11.37 -1.76 10.79
C LYS A 40 -10.50 -2.10 9.60
N GLU A 41 -9.48 -1.29 9.37
CA GLU A 41 -8.44 -1.54 8.37
C GLU A 41 -7.29 -2.37 8.93
N LEU A 42 -6.82 -3.31 8.12
CA LEU A 42 -5.71 -4.21 8.41
C LEU A 42 -4.65 -4.03 7.34
N GLY A 43 -3.44 -3.62 7.73
CA GLY A 43 -2.31 -3.45 6.83
C GLY A 43 -1.29 -4.58 6.96
N SER A 44 -0.74 -5.05 5.84
CA SER A 44 0.37 -5.99 5.83
C SER A 44 1.34 -5.72 4.68
N TYR A 45 2.65 -5.78 4.94
CA TYR A 45 3.67 -5.64 3.89
C TYR A 45 3.76 -6.86 2.97
N LYS A 46 3.24 -8.02 3.41
CA LYS A 46 3.09 -9.20 2.56
C LYS A 46 1.61 -9.48 2.34
N PRO A 47 1.19 -9.82 1.12
CA PRO A 47 -0.20 -10.19 0.89
C PRO A 47 -0.53 -11.45 1.69
N TYR A 48 -1.75 -11.54 2.24
CA TYR A 48 -2.22 -12.74 2.94
C TYR A 48 -2.31 -13.94 1.99
N THR A 49 -2.72 -13.67 0.75
CA THR A 49 -2.67 -14.62 -0.37
C THR A 49 -2.66 -13.83 -1.69
N SER A 50 -2.34 -14.49 -2.81
CA SER A 50 -2.43 -13.86 -4.13
C SER A 50 -3.90 -13.71 -4.52
N ALA A 51 -4.45 -12.51 -4.31
CA ALA A 51 -5.86 -12.22 -4.53
C ALA A 51 -6.05 -10.90 -5.31
N PRO A 52 -7.07 -10.80 -6.17
CA PRO A 52 -7.45 -9.55 -6.81
C PRO A 52 -8.14 -8.61 -5.81
N VAL A 53 -8.07 -7.30 -6.07
CA VAL A 53 -8.84 -6.29 -5.31
C VAL A 53 -10.34 -6.63 -5.36
N GLY A 54 -10.98 -6.59 -4.19
CA GLY A 54 -12.36 -6.99 -3.96
C GLY A 54 -12.55 -8.45 -3.56
N ALA A 55 -11.49 -9.27 -3.50
CA ALA A 55 -11.59 -10.64 -3.01
C ALA A 55 -11.89 -10.68 -1.50
N ILE A 56 -12.81 -11.56 -1.10
CA ILE A 56 -13.06 -11.92 0.29
C ILE A 56 -12.09 -13.04 0.66
N ILE A 57 -11.34 -12.84 1.74
CA ILE A 57 -10.32 -13.74 2.25
C ILE A 57 -10.70 -14.09 3.68
N THR A 58 -10.92 -15.37 3.94
CA THR A 58 -11.05 -15.87 5.31
C THR A 58 -9.66 -16.01 5.91
N ILE A 59 -9.47 -15.43 7.09
CA ILE A 59 -8.23 -15.48 7.84
C ILE A 59 -8.47 -16.07 9.22
N THR A 60 -7.45 -16.72 9.77
CA THR A 60 -7.49 -17.22 11.15
C THR A 60 -6.31 -16.66 11.94
N ARG A 61 -6.56 -16.25 13.18
CA ARG A 61 -5.57 -15.66 14.09
C ARG A 61 -5.68 -16.26 15.49
N PRO A 62 -4.58 -16.36 16.25
CA PRO A 62 -4.65 -16.66 17.68
C PRO A 62 -5.34 -15.52 18.43
N ILE A 63 -6.19 -15.82 19.43
CA ILE A 63 -6.88 -14.79 20.25
C ILE A 63 -5.87 -13.90 20.97
N ASP A 64 -4.81 -14.50 21.53
CA ASP A 64 -3.80 -13.78 22.30
C ASP A 64 -2.83 -12.97 21.44
N GLU A 65 -2.82 -13.19 20.12
CA GLU A 65 -1.97 -12.51 19.16
C GLU A 65 -2.77 -11.97 17.96
N PRO A 66 -3.59 -10.93 18.14
CA PRO A 66 -4.53 -10.44 17.12
C PRO A 66 -3.85 -9.84 15.86
N ASN A 67 -2.55 -9.55 15.95
CA ASN A 67 -1.72 -9.08 14.84
C ASN A 67 -0.98 -10.21 14.12
N SER A 68 -0.96 -11.41 14.70
CA SER A 68 -0.38 -12.60 14.09
C SER A 68 -1.43 -13.33 13.25
N LEU A 69 -0.98 -14.01 12.21
CA LEU A 69 -1.85 -14.76 11.31
C LEU A 69 -1.17 -16.07 10.91
N TYR A 70 -1.95 -17.14 10.94
CA TYR A 70 -1.52 -18.41 10.37
C TYR A 70 -1.33 -18.26 8.86
N THR A 71 -0.16 -18.66 8.36
CA THR A 71 0.19 -18.52 6.93
C THR A 71 0.18 -19.85 6.18
N ARG A 72 0.05 -20.98 6.88
CA ARG A 72 0.14 -22.34 6.32
C ARG A 72 -0.79 -23.30 7.07
N GLY A 73 -1.06 -24.45 6.44
CA GLY A 73 -1.89 -25.51 7.01
C GLY A 73 -3.39 -25.22 6.92
N LEU A 74 -4.18 -25.85 7.78
CA LEU A 74 -5.65 -25.76 7.79
C LEU A 74 -6.17 -24.32 7.98
N HIS A 75 -5.40 -23.50 8.69
CA HIS A 75 -5.72 -22.11 9.04
C HIS A 75 -5.09 -21.08 8.09
N ALA A 76 -4.53 -21.53 6.95
CA ALA A 76 -3.96 -20.63 5.96
C ALA A 76 -5.03 -19.71 5.33
N PRO A 77 -4.69 -18.48 4.93
CA PRO A 77 -5.63 -17.57 4.29
C PRO A 77 -6.13 -18.16 2.98
N ARG A 78 -7.44 -18.07 2.77
CA ARG A 78 -8.09 -18.60 1.56
C ARG A 78 -9.09 -17.60 1.01
N ILE A 79 -9.15 -17.52 -0.31
CA ILE A 79 -10.18 -16.73 -0.99
C ILE A 79 -11.49 -17.51 -0.89
N THR A 80 -12.52 -16.90 -0.31
CA THR A 80 -13.84 -17.52 -0.11
C THR A 80 -14.93 -16.85 -0.94
N GLY A 81 -14.66 -15.69 -1.51
CA GLY A 81 -15.61 -15.01 -2.37
C GLY A 81 -15.10 -13.71 -2.96
N ALA A 82 -16.04 -12.92 -3.47
CA ALA A 82 -15.81 -11.57 -3.96
C ALA A 82 -16.85 -10.64 -3.35
N TYR A 83 -16.42 -9.44 -2.99
CA TYR A 83 -17.29 -8.41 -2.45
C TYR A 83 -18.31 -7.96 -3.51
N ALA A 84 -19.55 -7.78 -3.08
CA ALA A 84 -20.69 -7.64 -4.00
C ALA A 84 -20.73 -6.27 -4.69
N ASP A 85 -20.29 -5.21 -4.02
CA ASP A 85 -20.31 -3.85 -4.57
C ASP A 85 -19.20 -3.65 -5.60
N ARG A 86 -19.60 -3.75 -6.87
CA ARG A 86 -18.67 -3.56 -7.99
C ARG A 86 -18.13 -2.14 -8.09
N ALA A 87 -18.94 -1.12 -7.81
CA ALA A 87 -18.51 0.27 -7.94
C ALA A 87 -17.38 0.57 -6.96
N ALA A 88 -17.53 0.14 -5.70
CA ALA A 88 -16.47 0.26 -4.70
C ALA A 88 -15.21 -0.51 -5.11
N THR A 89 -15.35 -1.76 -5.60
CA THR A 89 -14.18 -2.54 -6.03
C THR A 89 -13.45 -1.94 -7.23
N ASP A 90 -14.16 -1.31 -8.16
CA ASP A 90 -13.54 -0.67 -9.33
C ASP A 90 -12.78 0.61 -8.94
N GLU A 91 -13.32 1.41 -8.01
CA GLU A 91 -12.60 2.55 -7.44
C GLU A 91 -11.30 2.12 -6.74
N TRP A 92 -11.36 1.04 -5.96
CA TRP A 92 -10.17 0.49 -5.30
C TRP A 92 -9.15 -0.04 -6.31
N ARG A 93 -9.58 -0.64 -7.42
CA ARG A 93 -8.67 -1.11 -8.48
C ARG A 93 -7.93 0.04 -9.15
N VAL A 94 -8.62 1.14 -9.44
CA VAL A 94 -8.00 2.34 -10.01
C VAL A 94 -6.95 2.90 -9.05
N THR A 95 -7.30 2.97 -7.76
CA THR A 95 -6.39 3.45 -6.71
C THR A 95 -5.17 2.53 -6.56
N ASP A 96 -5.38 1.21 -6.50
CA ASP A 96 -4.31 0.21 -6.41
C ASP A 96 -3.35 0.30 -7.59
N GLN A 97 -3.86 0.49 -8.80
CA GLN A 97 -3.05 0.61 -10.00
C GLN A 97 -2.22 1.91 -9.99
N ALA A 98 -2.80 3.02 -9.52
CA ALA A 98 -2.08 4.28 -9.37
C ALA A 98 -0.94 4.17 -8.33
N GLU A 99 -1.21 3.56 -7.18
CA GLU A 99 -0.20 3.34 -6.13
C GLU A 99 0.92 2.40 -6.59
N ALA A 100 0.57 1.33 -7.29
CA ALA A 100 1.55 0.41 -7.87
C ALA A 100 2.45 1.09 -8.91
N GLN A 101 1.86 1.91 -9.78
CA GLN A 101 2.61 2.67 -10.78
C GLN A 101 3.54 3.69 -10.12
N ARG A 102 3.09 4.35 -9.05
CA ARG A 102 3.90 5.28 -8.28
C ARG A 102 5.11 4.59 -7.64
N ASP A 103 4.90 3.50 -6.91
CA ASP A 103 5.99 2.74 -6.28
C ASP A 103 6.96 2.16 -7.32
N ALA A 104 6.47 1.68 -8.46
CA ALA A 104 7.33 1.24 -9.56
C ALA A 104 8.19 2.40 -10.14
N ASN A 105 7.60 3.58 -10.30
CA ASN A 105 8.32 4.77 -10.73
C ASN A 105 9.37 5.21 -9.70
N GLU A 106 9.04 5.19 -8.42
CA GLU A 106 9.95 5.55 -7.33
C GLU A 106 11.15 4.59 -7.27
N ARG A 107 10.90 3.27 -7.37
CA ARG A 107 11.97 2.26 -7.44
C ARG A 107 12.84 2.42 -8.67
N ARG A 108 12.24 2.74 -9.83
CA ARG A 108 12.98 3.03 -11.06
C ARG A 108 13.89 4.23 -10.87
N VAL A 109 13.35 5.36 -10.39
CA VAL A 109 14.14 6.58 -10.15
C VAL A 109 15.28 6.28 -9.19
N LYS A 110 15.02 5.60 -8.06
CA LYS A 110 16.06 5.27 -7.09
C LYS A 110 17.18 4.42 -7.70
N ARG A 111 16.83 3.43 -8.52
CA ARG A 111 17.80 2.57 -9.20
C ARG A 111 18.59 3.34 -10.27
N ASP A 112 17.91 4.12 -11.09
CA ASP A 112 18.52 4.82 -12.23
C ASP A 112 19.41 5.99 -11.74
N LEU A 113 19.17 6.49 -10.53
CA LEU A 113 19.97 7.52 -9.86
C LEU A 113 20.92 6.94 -8.78
N ASP A 114 21.05 5.62 -8.70
CA ASP A 114 21.96 4.99 -7.74
C ASP A 114 23.42 5.33 -8.08
N GLY A 115 24.21 5.66 -7.06
CA GLY A 115 25.61 6.08 -7.24
C GLY A 115 25.82 7.54 -7.64
N LEU A 116 24.78 8.39 -7.65
CA LEU A 116 24.97 9.83 -7.77
C LEU A 116 25.86 10.37 -6.64
N PRO A 117 26.78 11.32 -6.91
CA PRO A 117 27.56 11.98 -5.87
C PRO A 117 26.65 12.61 -4.81
N ALA A 118 27.08 12.55 -3.54
CA ALA A 118 26.30 13.05 -2.40
C ALA A 118 25.89 14.53 -2.52
N GLU A 119 26.66 15.33 -3.27
CA GLU A 119 26.38 16.73 -3.58
C GLU A 119 25.05 16.91 -4.33
N PHE A 120 24.70 15.98 -5.24
CA PHE A 120 23.42 16.03 -5.95
C PHE A 120 22.25 15.75 -5.02
N THR A 121 22.41 14.80 -4.10
CA THR A 121 21.40 14.51 -3.06
C THR A 121 21.17 15.74 -2.17
N ALA A 122 22.24 16.38 -1.70
CA ALA A 122 22.15 17.59 -0.88
C ALA A 122 21.47 18.76 -1.62
N ALA A 123 21.74 18.92 -2.92
CA ALA A 123 21.07 19.91 -3.75
C ALA A 123 19.57 19.62 -3.92
N LEU A 124 19.20 18.35 -4.14
CA LEU A 124 17.80 17.92 -4.23
C LEU A 124 17.06 18.10 -2.91
N ASP A 125 17.68 17.80 -1.77
CA ASP A 125 17.09 18.01 -0.44
C ASP A 125 16.84 19.50 -0.18
N THR A 126 17.80 20.35 -0.55
CA THR A 126 17.65 21.81 -0.45
C THR A 126 16.50 22.31 -1.32
N LEU A 127 16.42 21.86 -2.58
CA LEU A 127 15.29 22.18 -3.45
C LEU A 127 13.98 21.68 -2.85
N GLY A 128 13.92 20.44 -2.37
CA GLY A 128 12.74 19.86 -1.71
C GLY A 128 12.25 20.70 -0.54
N ALA A 129 13.16 21.17 0.32
CA ALA A 129 12.85 22.04 1.45
C ALA A 129 12.27 23.40 1.03
N HIS A 130 12.66 23.93 -0.14
CA HIS A 130 12.06 25.14 -0.69
C HIS A 130 10.70 24.87 -1.34
N PHE A 131 10.58 23.77 -2.09
CA PHE A 131 9.32 23.36 -2.73
C PHE A 131 8.21 23.07 -1.71
N SER A 132 8.53 22.55 -0.52
CA SER A 132 7.55 22.23 0.53
C SER A 132 6.79 23.45 1.06
N ARG A 133 7.35 24.66 0.92
CA ARG A 133 6.74 25.93 1.37
C ARG A 133 5.77 26.53 0.36
N LEU A 134 5.68 25.96 -0.85
CA LEU A 134 4.94 26.51 -1.97
C LEU A 134 3.58 25.81 -2.15
N ASN A 135 2.57 26.56 -2.59
CA ASN A 135 1.29 25.99 -3.00
C ASN A 135 1.39 25.26 -4.35
N SER A 136 0.37 24.49 -4.74
CA SER A 136 0.43 23.67 -5.97
C SER A 136 0.73 24.47 -7.26
N PRO A 137 0.07 25.61 -7.54
CA PRO A 137 0.41 26.44 -8.69
C PRO A 137 1.87 26.92 -8.68
N GLN A 138 2.38 27.37 -7.52
CA GLN A 138 3.76 27.83 -7.38
C GLN A 138 4.77 26.71 -7.59
N ARG A 139 4.49 25.50 -7.07
CA ARG A 139 5.34 24.31 -7.31
C ARG A 139 5.40 23.97 -8.80
N ALA A 140 4.27 23.98 -9.51
CA ALA A 140 4.23 23.68 -10.94
C ALA A 140 5.04 24.69 -11.77
N ALA A 141 4.92 25.99 -11.45
CA ALA A 141 5.67 27.04 -12.13
C ALA A 141 7.18 26.91 -11.87
N LEU A 142 7.59 26.68 -10.62
CA LEU A 142 9.00 26.53 -10.26
C LEU A 142 9.61 25.26 -10.88
N LEU A 143 8.87 24.14 -10.91
CA LEU A 143 9.31 22.91 -11.54
C LEU A 143 9.61 23.11 -13.03
N SER A 144 8.73 23.84 -13.72
CA SER A 144 8.92 24.21 -15.13
C SER A 144 10.20 25.02 -15.34
N LEU A 145 10.46 25.99 -14.46
CA LEU A 145 11.69 26.80 -14.51
C LEU A 145 12.96 25.96 -14.26
N VAL A 146 12.94 25.08 -13.26
CA VAL A 146 14.06 24.17 -12.95
C VAL A 146 14.35 23.28 -14.15
N THR A 147 13.31 22.66 -14.73
CA THR A 147 13.42 21.81 -15.92
C THR A 147 14.03 22.57 -17.09
N ALA A 148 13.53 23.77 -17.38
CA ALA A 148 14.04 24.61 -18.46
C ALA A 148 15.51 25.02 -18.27
N LYS A 149 15.95 25.23 -17.02
CA LYS A 149 17.36 25.54 -16.72
C LYS A 149 18.27 24.33 -16.88
N LEU A 150 17.84 23.15 -16.44
CA LEU A 150 18.63 21.93 -16.52
C LEU A 150 18.78 21.42 -17.96
N LEU A 151 17.73 21.52 -18.79
CA LEU A 151 17.74 21.04 -20.18
C LEU A 151 18.39 22.00 -21.20
N ARG A 152 18.80 23.20 -20.77
CA ARG A 152 19.46 24.20 -21.65
C ARG A 152 20.98 23.99 -21.77
N TYR A 153 21.55 23.13 -20.94
CA TYR A 153 22.96 22.72 -20.99
C TYR A 153 23.06 21.33 -21.60
#